data_AF-A0A1M6XGL6-F1
#
_entry.id   AF-A0A1M6XGL6-F1
#
_cell.length_a   1.000
_cell.length_b   1.000
_cell.length_c   1.000
_cell.angle_alpha   90.00
_cell.angle_beta   90.00
_cell.angle_gamma   90.00
#
_symmetry.space_group_name_H-M   'P 1'
#
loop_
_entity.id
_entity.type
_entity.pdbx_description
1 polymer ?
#
loop_
_entity_poly.entity_id
_entity_poly.type
_entity_poly.pdbx_seq_one_letter_code
_entity_poly.pdbx_strand_id
1 'polypeptide(L)'
;MIRIFSFISNKSLALLFFMSSLLFVACKTDEEKCKEGDWEACGREIVNVAMENFQRGLNETVKTKKDGKFTDYYSNGNMKTKGAYKDGMKHGRWRKWDSEGNLIYDGSFKYGEKEGFWREIENGVESKGKYKGGKRFGPWEETSPLSQVKGSYVNGKRDGFWEESYDGETYKGNYKNDEKDGVWDENGEKIRYKNGKVVSESNNKEQPKETFTNSSHPVIGEALFENLSKHRLSGSDLSSYTKSELRILRNSIFAKHGYIFKSEDLKMYFSQFEWYKPEFNNVNHKLNSVEKENIKILKQAEDNGNLSSLANIRDWQIV
;
A
#
# COMPACT_ATOMS: atom_id res chain seq x y z
N MET A 1 -1.46 8.38 -54.89
CA MET A 1 -1.04 7.01 -55.28
C MET A 1 0.33 6.76 -54.67
N ILE A 2 0.70 5.69 -53.98
CA ILE A 2 0.08 4.42 -53.57
C ILE A 2 0.91 3.93 -52.36
N ARG A 3 0.19 3.52 -51.30
CA ARG A 3 0.48 2.50 -50.28
C ARG A 3 1.94 2.12 -50.00
N ILE A 4 2.42 2.45 -48.80
CA ILE A 4 2.96 1.44 -47.86
C ILE A 4 2.50 1.84 -46.44
N PHE A 5 1.38 1.28 -45.99
CA PHE A 5 1.07 1.13 -44.57
C PHE A 5 1.00 -0.36 -44.31
N SER A 6 1.94 -0.90 -43.54
CA SER A 6 1.65 -2.02 -42.64
C SER A 6 2.87 -2.33 -41.77
N PHE A 7 2.61 -2.54 -40.48
CA PHE A 7 3.53 -3.02 -39.44
C PHE A 7 4.48 -2.00 -38.81
N ILE A 8 3.89 -1.13 -38.00
CA ILE A 8 4.62 -0.50 -36.91
C ILE A 8 3.75 -0.58 -35.65
N SER A 9 4.15 -1.45 -34.71
CA SER A 9 3.60 -1.49 -33.37
C SER A 9 3.91 -0.19 -32.62
N ASN A 10 3.12 0.12 -31.59
CA ASN A 10 3.09 1.37 -30.81
C ASN A 10 4.42 1.83 -30.16
N LYS A 11 5.57 1.25 -30.50
CA LYS A 11 6.91 1.66 -30.07
C LYS A 11 7.59 2.69 -30.99
N SER A 12 7.06 3.00 -32.18
CA SER A 12 7.73 3.94 -33.10
C SER A 12 7.31 5.40 -33.01
N LEU A 13 6.24 5.76 -32.30
CA LEU A 13 5.93 7.18 -32.12
C LEU A 13 7.02 7.86 -31.26
N ALA A 14 7.46 7.18 -30.19
CA ALA A 14 8.58 7.64 -29.36
C ALA A 14 9.91 7.69 -30.15
N LEU A 15 10.15 6.74 -31.07
CA LEU A 15 11.34 6.73 -31.93
C LEU A 15 11.30 7.87 -32.96
N LEU A 16 10.12 8.20 -33.52
CA LEU A 16 9.93 9.33 -34.44
C LEU A 16 10.07 10.68 -33.72
N PHE A 17 9.58 10.81 -32.49
CA PHE A 17 9.79 12.00 -31.64
C PHE A 17 11.27 12.14 -31.21
N PHE A 18 11.96 11.03 -30.92
CA PHE A 18 13.41 11.03 -30.62
C PHE A 18 14.25 11.37 -31.86
N MET A 19 13.87 10.88 -33.05
CA MET A 19 14.55 11.22 -34.30
C MET A 19 14.32 12.69 -34.68
N SER A 20 13.13 13.25 -34.43
CA SER A 20 12.88 14.68 -34.67
C SER A 20 13.62 15.59 -33.68
N SER A 21 13.85 15.16 -32.44
CA SER A 21 14.62 15.93 -31.46
C SER A 21 16.14 15.80 -31.67
N LEU A 22 16.62 14.66 -32.18
CA LEU A 22 18.00 14.48 -32.64
C LEU A 22 18.32 15.36 -33.87
N LEU A 23 17.35 15.56 -34.77
CA LEU A 23 17.46 16.54 -35.87
C LEU A 23 17.60 17.98 -35.37
N PHE A 24 16.98 18.34 -34.25
CA PHE A 24 17.12 19.67 -33.63
C PHE A 24 18.44 19.84 -32.85
N VAL A 25 18.97 18.78 -32.24
CA VAL A 25 20.24 18.82 -31.48
C VAL A 25 21.47 18.77 -32.39
N ALA A 26 21.40 18.04 -33.51
CA ALA A 26 22.47 18.00 -34.51
C ALA A 26 22.67 19.33 -35.25
N CYS A 27 21.68 20.25 -35.20
CA CYS A 27 21.74 21.54 -35.88
C CYS A 27 22.53 22.63 -35.11
N LYS A 28 23.18 22.28 -33.99
CA LYS A 28 24.00 23.22 -33.20
C LYS A 28 25.51 22.97 -33.24
N THR A 29 26.00 22.03 -34.04
CA THR A 29 27.43 21.78 -34.23
C THR A 29 27.94 22.42 -35.52
N ASP A 30 28.71 23.50 -35.36
CA ASP A 30 29.53 24.22 -36.34
C ASP A 30 28.90 24.52 -37.71
N GLU A 31 28.20 25.66 -37.77
CA GLU A 31 27.79 26.36 -39.01
C GLU A 31 28.94 26.67 -39.99
N GLU A 32 30.20 26.51 -39.58
CA GLU A 32 31.36 26.78 -40.44
C GLU A 32 31.76 25.59 -41.33
N LYS A 33 31.42 24.34 -40.98
CA LYS A 33 31.91 23.15 -41.72
C LYS A 33 31.00 22.65 -42.84
N CYS A 34 29.70 22.97 -42.83
CA CYS A 34 28.78 22.54 -43.90
C CYS A 34 28.58 23.60 -45.01
N LYS A 35 29.58 24.46 -45.25
CA LYS A 35 29.51 25.55 -46.24
C LYS A 35 29.94 25.22 -47.68
N GLU A 36 30.40 24.00 -47.99
CA GLU A 36 30.88 23.67 -49.34
C GLU A 36 30.02 22.67 -50.14
N GLY A 37 28.73 22.54 -49.81
CA GLY A 37 27.76 21.92 -50.72
C GLY A 37 27.81 20.39 -50.85
N ASP A 38 28.68 19.70 -50.13
CA ASP A 38 28.66 18.23 -50.03
C ASP A 38 27.77 17.79 -48.85
N TRP A 39 26.46 17.78 -49.12
CA TRP A 39 25.42 17.39 -48.16
C TRP A 39 25.51 15.91 -47.76
N GLU A 40 26.08 15.05 -48.62
CA GLU A 40 26.27 13.64 -48.29
C GLU A 40 27.40 13.42 -47.27
N ALA A 41 28.50 14.18 -47.38
CA ALA A 41 29.58 14.13 -46.41
C ALA A 41 29.14 14.64 -45.03
N CYS A 42 28.46 15.80 -44.98
CA CYS A 42 27.90 16.37 -43.74
C CYS A 42 26.86 15.39 -43.12
N GLY A 43 26.01 14.74 -43.92
CA GLY A 43 25.07 13.72 -43.44
C GLY A 43 25.73 12.45 -42.88
N ARG A 44 26.76 11.92 -43.55
CA ARG A 44 27.51 10.74 -43.06
C ARG A 44 28.21 11.02 -41.73
N GLU A 45 28.78 12.21 -41.56
CA GLU A 45 29.52 12.57 -40.36
C GLU A 45 28.59 12.81 -39.16
N ILE A 46 27.43 13.43 -39.37
CA ILE A 46 26.38 13.55 -38.34
C ILE A 46 25.89 12.16 -37.89
N VAL A 47 25.65 11.26 -38.84
CA VAL A 47 25.24 9.88 -38.52
C VAL A 47 26.35 9.16 -37.74
N ASN A 48 27.61 9.30 -38.15
CA ASN A 48 28.73 8.68 -37.44
C ASN A 48 28.87 9.22 -36.01
N VAL A 49 28.81 10.54 -35.81
CA VAL A 49 28.88 11.15 -34.47
C VAL A 49 27.67 10.76 -33.61
N ALA A 50 26.47 10.67 -34.20
CA ALA A 50 25.28 10.19 -33.49
C ALA A 50 25.41 8.71 -33.10
N MET A 51 25.95 7.88 -34.00
CA MET A 51 26.19 6.45 -33.77
C MET A 51 27.30 6.21 -32.75
N GLU A 52 28.37 6.99 -32.78
CA GLU A 52 29.46 6.94 -31.79
C GLU A 52 28.98 7.41 -30.41
N ASN A 53 28.16 8.47 -30.33
CA ASN A 53 27.55 8.90 -29.08
C ASN A 53 26.52 7.90 -28.54
N PHE A 54 25.76 7.24 -29.42
CA PHE A 54 24.85 6.15 -29.05
C PHE A 54 25.62 4.93 -28.53
N GLN A 55 26.68 4.52 -29.22
CA GLN A 55 27.56 3.43 -28.79
C GLN A 55 28.32 3.78 -27.49
N ARG A 56 28.75 5.04 -27.31
CA ARG A 56 29.35 5.53 -26.07
C ARG A 56 28.34 5.53 -24.92
N GLY A 57 27.09 5.95 -25.16
CA GLY A 57 26.00 5.84 -24.19
C GLY A 57 25.65 4.40 -23.82
N LEU A 58 25.69 3.48 -24.79
CA LEU A 58 25.58 2.03 -24.54
C LEU A 58 26.78 1.51 -23.73
N ASN A 59 28.00 1.94 -24.04
CA ASN A 59 29.20 1.50 -23.33
C ASN A 59 29.32 2.09 -21.90
N GLU A 60 28.81 3.29 -21.67
CA GLU A 60 28.66 3.89 -20.34
C GLU A 60 27.57 3.20 -19.52
N THR A 61 26.47 2.74 -20.14
CA THR A 61 25.45 1.89 -19.48
C THR A 61 25.91 0.45 -19.24
N VAL A 62 26.82 -0.08 -20.07
CA VAL A 62 27.41 -1.41 -19.91
C VAL A 62 28.42 -1.48 -18.74
N LYS A 63 29.01 -0.36 -18.32
CA LYS A 63 30.05 -0.34 -17.27
C LYS A 63 29.54 -0.47 -15.81
N THR A 64 28.24 -0.59 -15.57
CA THR A 64 27.66 -0.65 -14.20
C THR A 64 26.46 -1.60 -14.03
N LYS A 65 26.23 -2.58 -14.92
CA LYS A 65 25.25 -3.64 -14.64
C LYS A 65 25.74 -4.48 -13.46
N LYS A 66 25.19 -4.25 -12.27
CA LYS A 66 25.28 -5.22 -11.17
C LYS A 66 24.67 -6.51 -11.71
N ASP A 67 25.47 -7.55 -11.88
CA ASP A 67 25.03 -8.87 -12.32
C ASP A 67 25.56 -9.92 -11.33
N GLY A 68 24.78 -10.97 -11.11
CA GLY A 68 25.10 -12.03 -10.16
C GLY A 68 24.53 -11.78 -8.76
N LYS A 69 25.09 -12.50 -7.77
CA LYS A 69 24.57 -12.50 -6.40
C LYS A 69 24.78 -11.16 -5.73
N PHE A 70 23.78 -10.71 -4.97
CA PHE A 70 23.80 -9.47 -4.22
C PHE A 70 23.41 -9.74 -2.77
N THR A 71 24.17 -9.15 -1.85
CA THR A 71 23.85 -9.12 -0.42
C THR A 71 24.20 -7.75 0.11
N ASP A 72 23.32 -7.20 0.96
CA ASP A 72 23.52 -5.93 1.67
C ASP A 72 23.26 -6.17 3.17
N TYR A 73 23.90 -5.35 4.01
CA TYR A 73 23.89 -5.48 5.46
C TYR A 73 23.60 -4.14 6.13
N TYR A 74 22.98 -4.18 7.30
CA TYR A 74 22.87 -3.03 8.20
C TYR A 74 24.20 -2.75 8.90
N SER A 75 24.35 -1.56 9.49
CA SER A 75 25.54 -1.17 10.26
C SER A 75 25.82 -2.08 11.46
N ASN A 76 24.79 -2.74 11.99
CA ASN A 76 24.89 -3.72 13.07
C ASN A 76 25.31 -5.13 12.59
N GLY A 77 25.57 -5.30 11.29
CA GLY A 77 25.97 -6.58 10.69
C GLY A 77 24.81 -7.51 10.30
N ASN A 78 23.57 -7.17 10.66
CA ASN A 78 22.40 -7.97 10.26
C ASN A 78 22.15 -7.86 8.76
N MET A 79 21.72 -8.97 8.16
CA MET A 79 21.45 -9.02 6.71
C MET A 79 20.25 -8.15 6.37
N LYS A 80 20.43 -7.20 5.45
CA LYS A 80 19.38 -6.26 5.03
C LYS A 80 18.62 -6.77 3.83
N THR A 81 19.34 -7.22 2.81
CA THR A 81 18.70 -7.81 1.62
C THR A 81 19.64 -8.77 0.92
N LYS A 82 19.06 -9.76 0.24
CA LYS A 82 19.78 -10.77 -0.50
C LYS A 82 19.00 -11.15 -1.75
N GLY A 83 19.70 -11.30 -2.87
CA GLY A 83 19.11 -11.74 -4.12
C GLY A 83 20.14 -11.87 -5.23
N ALA A 84 19.69 -11.70 -6.46
CA ALA A 84 20.57 -11.62 -7.61
C ALA A 84 20.06 -10.59 -8.61
N TYR A 85 21.00 -10.02 -9.37
CA TYR A 85 20.71 -9.23 -10.54
C TYR A 85 21.05 -10.01 -11.80
N LYS A 86 20.25 -9.78 -12.83
CA LYS A 86 20.51 -10.22 -14.19
C LYS A 86 20.18 -9.05 -15.10
N ASP A 87 21.11 -8.67 -15.96
CA ASP A 87 20.98 -7.52 -16.82
C ASP A 87 20.75 -6.22 -16.02
N GLY A 88 21.40 -6.06 -14.87
CA GLY A 88 21.21 -4.91 -13.98
C GLY A 88 19.83 -4.83 -13.31
N MET A 89 18.95 -5.81 -13.53
CA MET A 89 17.60 -5.87 -12.96
C MET A 89 17.50 -6.99 -11.94
N LYS A 90 16.66 -6.82 -10.91
CA LYS A 90 16.40 -7.89 -9.93
C LYS A 90 15.89 -9.14 -10.65
N HIS A 91 16.49 -10.28 -10.36
CA HIS A 91 16.12 -11.55 -10.97
C HIS A 91 16.29 -12.71 -9.97
N GLY A 92 15.39 -13.69 -10.02
CA GLY A 92 15.37 -14.81 -9.10
C GLY A 92 14.80 -14.45 -7.73
N ARG A 93 15.06 -15.29 -6.71
CA ARG A 93 14.53 -15.10 -5.35
C ARG A 93 15.24 -13.96 -4.63
N TRP A 94 14.46 -13.11 -3.98
CA TRP A 94 14.89 -11.97 -3.18
C TRP A 94 14.27 -12.01 -1.80
N ARG A 95 15.06 -11.62 -0.82
CA ARG A 95 14.63 -11.45 0.57
C ARG A 95 15.10 -10.12 1.11
N LYS A 96 14.31 -9.54 2.00
CA LYS A 96 14.66 -8.34 2.77
C LYS A 96 14.26 -8.57 4.22
N TRP A 97 15.10 -8.08 5.11
CA TRP A 97 14.87 -8.08 6.55
C TRP A 97 15.02 -6.67 7.10
N ASP A 98 14.48 -6.43 8.28
CA ASP A 98 14.73 -5.21 9.06
C ASP A 98 16.08 -5.30 9.81
N SER A 99 16.41 -4.25 10.58
CA SER A 99 17.66 -4.20 11.36
C SER A 99 17.72 -5.23 12.48
N GLU A 100 16.60 -5.80 12.91
CA GLU A 100 16.51 -6.81 13.97
C GLU A 100 16.59 -8.23 13.40
N GLY A 101 16.49 -8.37 12.07
CA GLY A 101 16.52 -9.65 11.37
C GLY A 101 15.14 -10.24 11.10
N ASN A 102 14.05 -9.50 11.35
CA ASN A 102 12.71 -9.93 11.00
C ASN A 102 12.50 -9.80 9.49
N LEU A 103 11.79 -10.76 8.89
CA LEU A 103 11.54 -10.78 7.46
C LEU A 103 10.56 -9.65 7.07
N ILE A 104 10.94 -8.81 6.09
CA ILE A 104 10.07 -7.81 5.48
C ILE A 104 9.43 -8.37 4.21
N TYR A 105 10.19 -9.06 3.36
CA TYR A 105 9.60 -9.78 2.23
C TYR A 105 10.46 -10.95 1.75
N ASP A 106 9.81 -11.91 1.11
CA ASP A 106 10.40 -13.01 0.37
C ASP A 106 9.58 -13.28 -0.89
N GLY A 107 10.23 -13.27 -2.04
CA GLY A 107 9.57 -13.51 -3.32
C GLY A 107 10.54 -13.53 -4.47
N SER A 108 10.06 -13.75 -5.69
CA SER A 108 10.92 -13.76 -6.88
C SER A 108 10.70 -12.54 -7.75
N PHE A 109 11.79 -12.05 -8.34
CA PHE A 109 11.73 -11.05 -9.41
C PHE A 109 12.07 -11.69 -10.75
N LYS A 110 11.44 -11.19 -11.81
CA LYS A 110 11.78 -11.50 -13.19
C LYS A 110 11.96 -10.18 -13.94
N TYR A 111 13.22 -9.83 -14.23
CA TYR A 111 13.59 -8.58 -14.91
C TYR A 111 13.03 -7.33 -14.21
N GLY A 112 13.19 -7.28 -12.89
CA GLY A 112 12.76 -6.14 -12.06
C GLY A 112 11.31 -6.19 -11.59
N GLU A 113 10.46 -7.03 -12.17
CA GLU A 113 9.05 -7.17 -11.77
C GLU A 113 8.84 -8.33 -10.79
N LYS A 114 7.93 -8.16 -9.82
CA LYS A 114 7.52 -9.25 -8.93
C LYS A 114 6.88 -10.38 -9.75
N GLU A 115 7.29 -11.61 -9.48
CA GLU A 115 6.86 -12.81 -10.19
C GLU A 115 6.75 -13.99 -9.22
N GLY A 116 5.76 -14.86 -9.42
CA GLY A 116 5.57 -16.06 -8.62
C GLY A 116 5.04 -15.76 -7.22
N PHE A 117 5.25 -16.66 -6.28
CA PHE A 117 4.75 -16.51 -4.91
C PHE A 117 5.56 -15.44 -4.15
N TRP A 118 4.85 -14.63 -3.37
CA TRP A 118 5.38 -13.56 -2.54
C TRP A 118 4.76 -13.62 -1.16
N ARG A 119 5.57 -13.27 -0.17
CA ARG A 119 5.21 -13.00 1.22
C ARG A 119 5.81 -11.65 1.59
N GLU A 120 4.99 -10.74 2.07
CA GLU A 120 5.37 -9.37 2.42
C GLU A 120 4.77 -9.04 3.78
N ILE A 121 5.57 -8.45 4.65
CA ILE A 121 5.17 -7.98 5.98
C ILE A 121 5.42 -6.48 5.99
N GLU A 122 4.33 -5.71 6.02
CA GLU A 122 4.34 -4.25 6.03
C GLU A 122 3.37 -3.76 7.10
N ASN A 123 3.86 -2.95 8.05
CA ASN A 123 3.05 -2.40 9.14
C ASN A 123 2.19 -3.48 9.85
N GLY A 124 2.81 -4.61 10.22
CA GLY A 124 2.15 -5.70 10.95
C GLY A 124 1.15 -6.52 10.11
N VAL A 125 0.95 -6.19 8.84
CA VAL A 125 0.11 -6.93 7.91
C VAL A 125 1.00 -7.89 7.12
N GLU A 126 0.74 -9.19 7.27
CA GLU A 126 1.30 -10.20 6.40
C GLU A 126 0.41 -10.36 5.17
N SER A 127 0.92 -10.06 3.99
CA SER A 127 0.25 -10.33 2.71
C SER A 127 1.00 -11.40 1.93
N LYS A 128 0.27 -12.36 1.37
CA LYS A 128 0.85 -13.45 0.59
C LYS A 128 -0.03 -13.85 -0.58
N GLY A 129 0.62 -14.20 -1.69
CA GLY A 129 -0.07 -14.60 -2.91
C GLY A 129 0.89 -14.61 -4.10
N LYS A 130 0.35 -14.76 -5.32
CA LYS A 130 1.17 -14.78 -6.53
C LYS A 130 1.16 -13.43 -7.24
N TYR A 131 2.33 -13.04 -7.76
CA TYR A 131 2.45 -12.01 -8.78
C TYR A 131 2.68 -12.62 -10.16
N LYS A 132 2.18 -11.94 -11.19
CA LYS A 132 2.47 -12.21 -12.59
C LYS A 132 2.65 -10.89 -13.32
N GLY A 133 3.86 -10.64 -13.83
CA GLY A 133 4.18 -9.36 -14.49
C GLY A 133 3.97 -8.15 -13.57
N GLY A 134 4.45 -8.25 -12.32
CA GLY A 134 4.34 -7.19 -11.33
C GLY A 134 2.96 -6.97 -10.72
N LYS A 135 1.92 -7.69 -11.15
CA LYS A 135 0.55 -7.55 -10.64
C LYS A 135 0.12 -8.76 -9.82
N ARG A 136 -0.67 -8.53 -8.77
CA ARG A 136 -1.31 -9.59 -7.98
C ARG A 136 -2.17 -10.47 -8.91
N PHE A 137 -2.09 -11.79 -8.72
CA PHE A 137 -2.74 -12.79 -9.57
C PHE A 137 -3.15 -14.02 -8.75
N GLY A 138 -4.37 -14.50 -8.97
CA GLY A 138 -4.92 -15.68 -8.31
C GLY A 138 -5.20 -15.44 -6.83
N PRO A 139 -5.17 -16.49 -6.00
CA PRO A 139 -5.47 -16.40 -4.58
C PRO A 139 -4.48 -15.51 -3.82
N TRP A 140 -5.02 -14.67 -2.94
CA TRP A 140 -4.30 -13.79 -2.04
C TRP A 140 -4.92 -13.83 -0.65
N GLU A 141 -4.07 -13.67 0.35
CA GLU A 141 -4.44 -13.56 1.75
C GLU A 141 -3.65 -12.40 2.40
N GLU A 142 -4.35 -11.56 3.16
CA GLU A 142 -3.78 -10.53 4.01
C GLU A 142 -4.26 -10.77 5.43
N THR A 143 -3.33 -10.85 6.37
CA THR A 143 -3.61 -11.17 7.76
C THR A 143 -2.88 -10.20 8.67
N SER A 144 -3.61 -9.65 9.63
CA SER A 144 -3.07 -8.93 10.78
C SER A 144 -3.70 -9.53 12.04
N PRO A 145 -3.32 -9.08 13.24
CA PRO A 145 -4.00 -9.53 14.46
C PRO A 145 -5.51 -9.17 14.51
N LEU A 146 -5.95 -8.18 13.72
CA LEU A 146 -7.34 -7.67 13.73
C LEU A 146 -8.10 -7.94 12.43
N SER A 147 -7.44 -8.47 11.40
CA SER A 147 -8.06 -8.66 10.09
C SER A 147 -7.57 -9.92 9.40
N GLN A 148 -8.46 -10.56 8.66
CA GLN A 148 -8.12 -11.59 7.69
C GLN A 148 -8.92 -11.33 6.42
N VAL A 149 -8.23 -11.09 5.32
CA VAL A 149 -8.83 -10.82 4.02
C VAL A 149 -8.29 -11.86 3.06
N LYS A 150 -9.17 -12.58 2.36
CA LYS A 150 -8.77 -13.55 1.35
C LYS A 150 -9.68 -13.50 0.14
N GLY A 151 -9.10 -13.67 -1.03
CA GLY A 151 -9.83 -13.64 -2.28
C GLY A 151 -8.91 -13.84 -3.47
N SER A 152 -9.36 -13.45 -4.65
CA SER A 152 -8.59 -13.61 -5.89
C SER A 152 -8.41 -12.33 -6.66
N TYR A 153 -7.23 -12.21 -7.27
CA TYR A 153 -6.91 -11.13 -8.21
C TYR A 153 -6.88 -11.64 -9.65
N VAL A 154 -7.50 -10.87 -10.55
CA VAL A 154 -7.38 -11.02 -12.00
C VAL A 154 -6.83 -9.72 -12.56
N ASN A 155 -5.72 -9.79 -13.29
CA ASN A 155 -5.02 -8.63 -13.86
C ASN A 155 -4.68 -7.52 -12.84
N GLY A 156 -4.41 -7.90 -11.59
CA GLY A 156 -4.11 -6.95 -10.51
C GLY A 156 -5.33 -6.34 -9.82
N LYS A 157 -6.56 -6.74 -10.19
CA LYS A 157 -7.81 -6.28 -9.58
C LYS A 157 -8.53 -7.40 -8.85
N ARG A 158 -9.23 -7.08 -7.76
CA ARG A 158 -10.09 -8.02 -7.04
C ARG A 158 -11.20 -8.49 -7.98
N ASP A 159 -11.32 -9.81 -8.14
CA ASP A 159 -12.32 -10.43 -8.99
C ASP A 159 -12.72 -11.80 -8.41
N GLY A 160 -14.03 -12.08 -8.39
CA GLY A 160 -14.59 -13.29 -7.82
C GLY A 160 -14.91 -13.14 -6.34
N PHE A 161 -14.99 -14.27 -5.63
CA PHE A 161 -15.42 -14.33 -4.23
C PHE A 161 -14.32 -13.88 -3.27
N TRP A 162 -14.71 -13.07 -2.29
CA TRP A 162 -13.86 -12.53 -1.23
C TRP A 162 -14.50 -12.78 0.12
N GLU A 163 -13.66 -13.10 1.10
CA GLU A 163 -13.99 -13.16 2.51
C GLU A 163 -13.09 -12.15 3.22
N GLU A 164 -13.70 -11.18 3.86
CA GLU A 164 -13.03 -10.15 4.62
C GLU A 164 -13.55 -10.24 6.05
N SER A 165 -12.67 -10.42 7.02
CA SER A 165 -12.99 -10.30 8.42
C SER A 165 -12.18 -9.17 9.01
N TYR A 166 -12.88 -8.28 9.69
CA TYR A 166 -12.34 -7.16 10.40
C TYR A 166 -12.94 -7.23 11.79
N ASP A 167 -12.12 -7.43 12.82
CA ASP A 167 -12.56 -7.42 14.21
C ASP A 167 -13.73 -8.38 14.52
N GLY A 168 -13.72 -9.58 13.91
CA GLY A 168 -14.76 -10.59 14.10
C GLY A 168 -16.06 -10.32 13.33
N GLU A 169 -16.24 -9.15 12.75
CA GLU A 169 -17.24 -8.93 11.70
C GLU A 169 -16.79 -9.64 10.43
N THR A 170 -17.77 -10.13 9.66
CA THR A 170 -17.50 -10.91 8.45
C THR A 170 -18.23 -10.31 7.27
N TYR A 171 -17.52 -10.14 6.17
CA TYR A 171 -18.00 -9.58 4.92
C TYR A 171 -17.64 -10.57 3.82
N LYS A 172 -18.64 -11.07 3.11
CA LYS A 172 -18.39 -12.03 2.04
C LYS A 172 -19.27 -11.76 0.84
N GLY A 173 -18.66 -11.79 -0.34
CA GLY A 173 -19.35 -11.48 -1.58
C GLY A 173 -18.40 -11.48 -2.75
N ASN A 174 -18.88 -11.02 -3.91
CA ASN A 174 -18.05 -10.97 -5.11
C ASN A 174 -17.55 -9.56 -5.40
N TYR A 175 -16.30 -9.46 -5.83
CA TYR A 175 -15.79 -8.29 -6.53
C TYR A 175 -15.80 -8.52 -8.03
N LYS A 176 -15.98 -7.43 -8.78
CA LYS A 176 -15.70 -7.34 -10.21
C LYS A 176 -14.84 -6.11 -10.46
N ASN A 177 -13.60 -6.31 -10.90
CA ASN A 177 -12.67 -5.21 -11.18
C ASN A 177 -12.53 -4.20 -10.01
N ASP A 178 -12.34 -4.70 -8.79
CA ASP A 178 -12.26 -3.93 -7.53
C ASP A 178 -13.58 -3.35 -7.00
N GLU A 179 -14.70 -3.52 -7.69
CA GLU A 179 -16.02 -3.06 -7.25
C GLU A 179 -16.86 -4.22 -6.68
N LYS A 180 -17.53 -4.01 -5.54
CA LYS A 180 -18.50 -4.99 -5.02
C LYS A 180 -19.59 -5.24 -6.07
N ASP A 181 -19.88 -6.50 -6.37
CA ASP A 181 -20.90 -6.90 -7.34
C ASP A 181 -21.69 -8.12 -6.84
N GLY A 182 -23.00 -8.12 -7.06
CA GLY A 182 -23.88 -9.18 -6.58
C GLY A 182 -24.25 -9.03 -5.11
N VAL A 183 -24.68 -10.14 -4.50
CA VAL A 183 -25.10 -10.15 -3.09
C VAL A 183 -23.88 -10.30 -2.20
N TRP A 184 -23.75 -9.39 -1.25
CA TRP A 184 -22.80 -9.40 -0.16
C TRP A 184 -23.52 -9.73 1.14
N ASP A 185 -22.93 -10.59 1.95
CA ASP A 185 -23.32 -10.80 3.35
C ASP A 185 -22.35 -9.96 4.19
N GLU A 186 -22.87 -8.87 4.74
CA GLU A 186 -22.16 -7.91 5.59
C GLU A 186 -22.65 -8.10 7.02
N ASN A 187 -21.89 -8.90 7.78
CA ASN A 187 -22.15 -9.24 9.17
C ASN A 187 -23.55 -9.84 9.42
N GLY A 188 -24.04 -10.69 8.50
CA GLY A 188 -25.35 -11.32 8.55
C GLY A 188 -26.43 -10.59 7.76
N GLU A 189 -26.20 -9.33 7.35
CA GLU A 189 -27.11 -8.57 6.51
C GLU A 189 -26.79 -8.78 5.02
N LYS A 190 -27.80 -9.11 4.22
CA LYS A 190 -27.63 -9.29 2.77
C LYS A 190 -27.84 -7.98 2.04
N ILE A 191 -26.78 -7.45 1.43
CA ILE A 191 -26.81 -6.21 0.65
C ILE A 191 -26.51 -6.54 -0.80
N ARG A 192 -27.29 -5.97 -1.72
CA ARG A 192 -27.10 -6.17 -3.17
C ARG A 192 -26.33 -5.01 -3.77
N TYR A 193 -25.20 -5.32 -4.42
CA TYR A 193 -24.36 -4.36 -5.11
C TYR A 193 -24.41 -4.53 -6.63
N LYS A 194 -24.29 -3.41 -7.35
CA LYS A 194 -23.97 -3.37 -8.78
C LYS A 194 -22.95 -2.27 -9.02
N ASN A 195 -21.80 -2.65 -9.58
CA ASN A 195 -20.69 -1.73 -9.87
C ASN A 195 -20.34 -0.85 -8.65
N GLY A 196 -20.23 -1.49 -7.48
CA GLY A 196 -19.89 -0.84 -6.22
C GLY A 196 -21.01 -0.05 -5.54
N LYS A 197 -22.21 0.05 -6.15
CA LYS A 197 -23.35 0.79 -5.56
C LYS A 197 -24.41 -0.16 -5.05
N VAL A 198 -25.02 0.17 -3.91
CA VAL A 198 -26.18 -0.55 -3.37
C VAL A 198 -27.36 -0.39 -4.32
N VAL A 199 -27.98 -1.51 -4.67
CA VAL A 199 -29.22 -1.56 -5.45
C VAL A 199 -30.35 -1.83 -4.47
N SER A 200 -31.15 -0.82 -4.14
CA SER A 200 -32.33 -1.01 -3.30
C SER A 200 -33.33 -1.92 -4.02
N GLU A 201 -33.79 -2.96 -3.34
CA GLU A 201 -34.97 -3.69 -3.77
C GLU A 201 -36.17 -2.76 -3.55
N SER A 202 -36.80 -2.34 -4.63
CA SER A 202 -38.07 -1.63 -4.59
C SER A 202 -39.14 -2.60 -4.04
N ASN A 203 -39.39 -2.52 -2.74
CA ASN A 203 -40.67 -2.89 -2.14
C ASN A 203 -40.90 -2.09 -0.84
N ASN A 204 -41.67 -1.02 -1.01
CA ASN A 204 -42.52 -0.29 -0.06
C ASN A 204 -42.22 -0.30 1.46
N LYS A 205 -42.01 0.94 1.92
CA LYS A 205 -42.40 1.62 3.16
C LYS A 205 -41.32 1.89 4.22
N GLU A 206 -41.25 3.20 4.47
CA GLU A 206 -40.56 3.98 5.49
C GLU A 206 -39.07 4.30 5.25
N GLN A 207 -38.83 5.58 4.95
CA GLN A 207 -37.52 6.22 5.03
C GLN A 207 -36.93 6.02 6.43
N PRO A 208 -35.60 5.93 6.55
CA PRO A 208 -34.91 7.13 7.01
C PRO A 208 -33.55 7.40 6.35
N LYS A 209 -33.34 8.71 6.16
CA LYS A 209 -32.12 9.50 6.33
C LYS A 209 -30.87 9.06 5.58
N GLU A 210 -30.52 9.91 4.61
CA GLU A 210 -29.19 10.04 4.04
C GLU A 210 -28.11 10.02 5.13
N THR A 211 -27.21 9.04 5.04
CA THR A 211 -25.89 9.12 5.66
C THR A 211 -24.84 8.94 4.57
N PHE A 212 -23.99 9.96 4.49
CA PHE A 212 -22.86 10.09 3.59
C PHE A 212 -21.92 8.89 3.71
N THR A 213 -21.87 8.06 2.67
CA THR A 213 -20.85 7.01 2.52
C THR A 213 -19.58 7.63 1.94
N ASN A 214 -18.67 8.03 2.82
CA ASN A 214 -17.24 8.17 2.52
C ASN A 214 -16.46 7.68 3.75
N SER A 215 -16.44 6.36 3.99
CA SER A 215 -15.52 5.76 4.96
C SER A 215 -14.30 5.19 4.22
N SER A 216 -13.39 6.08 3.86
CA SER A 216 -11.97 5.73 4.02
C SER A 216 -11.77 5.53 5.52
N HIS A 217 -11.79 4.28 6.00
CA HIS A 217 -11.40 3.98 7.38
C HIS A 217 -10.02 4.59 7.61
N PRO A 218 -9.86 5.55 8.53
CA PRO A 218 -8.57 6.15 8.79
C PRO A 218 -7.69 5.06 9.40
N VAL A 219 -6.58 4.74 8.73
CA VAL A 219 -5.45 4.09 9.40
C VAL A 219 -5.22 4.88 10.68
N ILE A 220 -5.33 4.24 11.85
CA ILE A 220 -5.09 4.90 13.13
C ILE A 220 -3.64 5.40 13.11
N GLY A 221 -3.49 6.66 12.75
CA GLY A 221 -2.19 7.29 12.55
C GLY A 221 -1.59 7.73 13.88
N GLU A 222 -0.26 7.79 13.92
CA GLU A 222 0.52 8.22 15.07
C GLU A 222 0.08 9.58 15.66
N ALA A 223 -0.35 10.50 14.79
CA ALA A 223 -0.89 11.80 15.19
C ALA A 223 -2.14 11.70 16.09
N LEU A 224 -2.95 10.66 15.93
CA LEU A 224 -4.13 10.43 16.75
C LEU A 224 -3.74 10.00 18.17
N PHE A 225 -2.67 9.20 18.31
CA PHE A 225 -2.15 8.80 19.62
C PHE A 225 -1.59 9.97 20.44
N GLU A 226 -1.03 10.98 19.77
CA GLU A 226 -0.60 12.19 20.44
C GLU A 226 -1.78 13.00 21.01
N ASN A 227 -2.87 13.08 20.24
CA ASN A 227 -4.05 13.85 20.64
C ASN A 227 -4.77 13.22 21.83
N LEU A 228 -4.72 11.89 21.99
CA LEU A 228 -5.32 11.20 23.14
C LEU A 228 -4.75 11.62 24.50
N SER A 229 -3.51 12.13 24.55
CA SER A 229 -2.90 12.66 25.77
C SER A 229 -3.18 14.16 25.99
N LYS A 230 -3.65 14.88 24.97
CA LYS A 230 -3.75 16.35 24.93
C LYS A 230 -5.19 16.86 24.93
N HIS A 231 -6.12 16.12 24.34
CA HIS A 231 -7.51 16.53 24.13
C HIS A 231 -8.48 15.47 24.65
N ARG A 232 -9.53 15.92 25.32
CA ARG A 232 -10.62 15.07 25.79
C ARG A 232 -11.49 14.65 24.60
N LEU A 233 -11.76 13.35 24.50
CA LEU A 233 -12.62 12.79 23.46
C LEU A 233 -14.10 13.09 23.72
N SER A 234 -14.86 13.21 22.64
CA SER A 234 -16.32 13.29 22.63
C SER A 234 -16.92 12.08 21.90
N GLY A 235 -18.21 11.82 22.13
CA GLY A 235 -18.92 10.70 21.49
C GLY A 235 -18.95 10.80 19.96
N SER A 236 -18.98 12.01 19.40
CA SER A 236 -18.87 12.24 17.96
C SER A 236 -17.52 11.82 17.40
N ASP A 237 -16.43 12.05 18.17
CA ASP A 237 -15.07 11.67 17.76
C ASP A 237 -14.90 10.16 17.64
N LEU A 238 -15.75 9.38 18.32
CA LEU A 238 -15.64 7.93 18.41
C LEU A 238 -16.60 7.19 17.49
N SER A 239 -17.62 7.87 16.97
CA SER A 239 -18.74 7.27 16.22
C SER A 239 -18.35 6.55 14.92
N SER A 240 -17.19 6.89 14.34
CA SER A 240 -16.66 6.27 13.12
C SER A 240 -15.67 5.12 13.37
N TYR A 241 -15.34 4.83 14.63
CA TYR A 241 -14.37 3.81 15.00
C TYR A 241 -15.06 2.52 15.45
N THR A 242 -14.54 1.38 15.00
CA THR A 242 -14.93 0.03 15.41
C THR A 242 -14.49 -0.28 16.84
N LYS A 243 -15.03 -1.35 17.44
CA LYS A 243 -14.67 -1.75 18.81
C LYS A 243 -13.18 -2.05 18.96
N SER A 244 -12.55 -2.72 18.00
CA SER A 244 -11.11 -2.95 18.02
C SER A 244 -10.31 -1.67 17.79
N GLU A 245 -10.76 -0.76 16.94
CA GLU A 245 -10.09 0.55 16.80
C GLU A 245 -10.14 1.33 18.13
N LEU A 246 -11.27 1.32 18.82
CA LEU A 246 -11.40 1.89 20.16
C LEU A 246 -10.51 1.18 21.18
N ARG A 247 -10.40 -0.16 21.11
CA ARG A 247 -9.46 -0.95 21.91
C ARG A 247 -8.02 -0.56 21.62
N ILE A 248 -7.65 -0.34 20.35
CA ILE A 248 -6.31 0.12 19.98
C ILE A 248 -6.06 1.52 20.52
N LEU A 249 -6.98 2.48 20.33
CA LEU A 249 -6.88 3.83 20.88
C LEU A 249 -6.77 3.83 22.41
N ARG A 250 -7.55 2.99 23.09
CA ARG A 250 -7.47 2.87 24.54
C ARG A 250 -6.11 2.34 24.94
N ASN A 251 -5.66 1.27 24.28
CA ASN A 251 -4.38 0.63 24.60
C ASN A 251 -3.16 1.46 24.15
N SER A 252 -3.28 2.35 23.16
CA SER A 252 -2.17 3.20 22.73
C SER A 252 -1.74 4.17 23.83
N ILE A 253 -2.68 4.61 24.68
CA ILE A 253 -2.36 5.41 25.88
C ILE A 253 -1.44 4.62 26.81
N PHE A 254 -1.75 3.35 27.07
CA PHE A 254 -0.91 2.48 27.90
C PHE A 254 0.44 2.17 27.22
N ALA A 255 0.42 1.91 25.91
CA ALA A 255 1.61 1.63 25.11
C ALA A 255 2.61 2.80 25.18
N LYS A 256 2.12 4.05 25.06
CA LYS A 256 2.95 5.26 25.11
C LYS A 256 3.70 5.43 26.43
N HIS A 257 3.16 4.87 27.51
CA HIS A 257 3.80 4.85 28.84
C HIS A 257 4.63 3.58 29.10
N GLY A 258 4.84 2.74 28.08
CA GLY A 258 5.67 1.55 28.13
C GLY A 258 5.02 0.32 28.76
N TYR A 259 3.68 0.20 28.68
CA TYR A 259 2.97 -0.95 29.24
C TYR A 259 3.29 -2.26 28.49
N ILE A 260 3.60 -3.33 29.23
CA ILE A 260 3.85 -4.67 28.66
C ILE A 260 2.51 -5.40 28.47
N PHE A 261 2.07 -5.52 27.21
CA PHE A 261 0.84 -6.26 26.89
C PHE A 261 1.03 -7.78 27.02
N LYS A 262 0.06 -8.43 27.66
CA LYS A 262 -0.09 -9.91 27.67
C LYS A 262 -0.78 -10.44 26.42
N SER A 263 -1.55 -9.59 25.75
CA SER A 263 -2.31 -9.94 24.55
C SER A 263 -1.36 -9.93 23.36
N GLU A 264 -1.17 -11.08 22.69
CA GLU A 264 -0.15 -11.20 21.63
C GLU A 264 -0.47 -10.31 20.42
N ASP A 265 -1.76 -10.10 20.14
CA ASP A 265 -2.24 -9.17 19.11
C ASP A 265 -1.84 -7.72 19.38
N LEU A 266 -2.02 -7.22 20.62
CA LEU A 266 -1.61 -5.86 21.01
C LEU A 266 -0.09 -5.72 21.05
N LYS A 267 0.60 -6.77 21.49
CA LYS A 267 2.06 -6.81 21.51
C LYS A 267 2.60 -6.72 20.07
N MET A 268 2.12 -7.58 19.17
CA MET A 268 2.48 -7.53 17.75
C MET A 268 2.14 -6.17 17.12
N TYR A 269 0.95 -5.64 17.42
CA TYR A 269 0.50 -4.36 16.89
C TYR A 269 1.35 -3.19 17.38
N PHE A 270 1.65 -3.07 18.68
CA PHE A 270 2.43 -1.93 19.18
C PHE A 270 3.93 -2.06 18.93
N SER A 271 4.47 -3.28 18.84
CA SER A 271 5.88 -3.53 18.52
C SER A 271 6.31 -3.02 17.14
N GLN A 272 5.37 -2.68 16.25
CA GLN A 272 5.71 -2.06 14.97
C GLN A 272 6.08 -0.57 15.07
N PHE A 273 5.76 0.09 16.18
CA PHE A 273 6.01 1.52 16.35
C PHE A 273 7.33 1.76 17.08
N GLU A 274 8.23 2.55 16.48
CA GLU A 274 9.53 2.87 17.08
C GLU A 274 9.42 3.56 18.46
N TRP A 275 8.31 4.27 18.71
CA TRP A 275 8.06 4.93 19.99
C TRP A 275 7.62 3.97 21.10
N TYR A 276 7.14 2.77 20.79
CA TYR A 276 6.67 1.83 21.80
C TYR A 276 7.83 1.06 22.42
N LYS A 277 8.11 1.33 23.69
CA LYS A 277 9.18 0.69 24.47
C LYS A 277 8.58 -0.03 25.68
N PRO A 278 8.31 -1.34 25.59
CA PRO A 278 7.71 -2.10 26.70
C PRO A 278 8.68 -2.19 27.89
N GLU A 279 8.28 -1.65 29.04
CA GLU A 279 9.14 -1.55 30.24
C GLU A 279 8.39 -1.90 31.54
N PHE A 280 7.10 -1.59 31.64
CA PHE A 280 6.35 -1.68 32.89
C PHE A 280 5.14 -2.61 32.80
N ASN A 281 4.94 -3.44 33.83
CA ASN A 281 3.72 -4.24 34.00
C ASN A 281 2.51 -3.41 34.51
N ASN A 282 2.73 -2.16 34.91
CA ASN A 282 1.68 -1.23 35.34
C ASN A 282 2.14 0.23 35.12
N VAL A 283 1.32 1.01 34.40
CA VAL A 283 1.61 2.41 34.05
C VAL A 283 0.58 3.39 34.63
N ASN A 284 -0.35 2.95 35.48
CA ASN A 284 -1.48 3.77 35.95
C ASN A 284 -1.05 5.08 36.66
N HIS A 285 0.11 5.06 37.31
CA HIS A 285 0.68 6.22 37.99
C HIS A 285 1.30 7.25 37.03
N LYS A 286 1.60 6.86 35.78
CA LYS A 286 2.13 7.73 34.73
C LYS A 286 1.03 8.45 33.93
N LEU A 287 -0.21 7.97 34.06
CA LEU A 287 -1.36 8.51 33.32
C LEU A 287 -1.78 9.88 33.86
N ASN A 288 -1.93 10.85 32.96
CA ASN A 288 -2.45 12.17 33.28
C ASN A 288 -4.00 12.16 33.43
N SER A 289 -4.60 13.28 33.84
CA SER A 289 -6.05 13.38 34.05
C SER A 289 -6.84 13.17 32.75
N VAL A 290 -6.40 13.76 31.64
CA VAL A 290 -7.02 13.63 30.31
C VAL A 290 -6.99 12.18 29.83
N GLU A 291 -5.86 11.50 29.98
CA GLU A 291 -5.67 10.10 29.61
C GLU A 291 -6.60 9.19 30.41
N LYS A 292 -6.72 9.41 31.72
CA LYS A 292 -7.63 8.64 32.58
C LYS A 292 -9.09 8.81 32.16
N GLU A 293 -9.49 10.01 31.76
CA GLU A 293 -10.85 10.27 31.25
C GLU A 293 -11.07 9.62 29.89
N ASN A 294 -10.13 9.79 28.95
CA ASN A 294 -10.22 9.19 27.62
C ASN A 294 -10.26 7.67 27.67
N ILE A 295 -9.50 7.02 28.56
CA ILE A 295 -9.56 5.57 28.77
C ILE A 295 -10.98 5.14 29.17
N LYS A 296 -11.65 5.89 30.06
CA LYS A 296 -13.04 5.59 30.47
C LYS A 296 -14.00 5.73 29.30
N ILE A 297 -13.88 6.82 28.53
CA ILE A 297 -14.75 7.09 27.37
C ILE A 297 -14.57 5.99 26.31
N LEU A 298 -13.32 5.65 25.98
CA LEU A 298 -12.99 4.60 25.02
C LEU A 298 -13.50 3.24 25.51
N LYS A 299 -13.32 2.91 26.79
CA LYS A 299 -13.84 1.65 27.35
C LYS A 299 -15.37 1.58 27.28
N GLN A 300 -16.06 2.66 27.60
CA GLN A 300 -17.52 2.73 27.49
C GLN A 300 -17.98 2.60 26.03
N ALA A 301 -17.28 3.21 25.09
CA ALA A 301 -17.57 3.11 23.66
C ALA A 301 -17.33 1.68 23.13
N GLU A 302 -16.28 0.99 23.59
CA GLU A 302 -16.03 -0.42 23.27
C GLU A 302 -17.18 -1.33 23.75
N ASP A 303 -17.68 -1.08 24.96
CA ASP A 303 -18.72 -1.89 25.60
C ASP A 303 -20.10 -1.66 24.98
N ASN A 304 -20.42 -0.41 24.61
CA ASN A 304 -21.70 0.00 24.04
C ASN A 304 -21.65 -0.03 22.51
N GLY A 305 -21.97 -1.16 21.90
CA GLY A 305 -21.90 -1.38 20.44
C GLY A 305 -22.82 -0.52 19.54
N ASN A 306 -23.40 0.58 20.02
CA ASN A 306 -24.19 1.50 19.20
C ASN A 306 -24.02 2.97 19.63
N LEU A 307 -23.04 3.65 19.03
CA LEU A 307 -22.60 5.02 19.35
C LEU A 307 -23.59 6.12 18.91
N SER A 308 -24.61 5.79 18.13
CA SER A 308 -25.66 6.74 17.72
C SER A 308 -26.57 7.17 18.88
N SER A 309 -26.61 6.41 19.98
CA SER A 309 -27.28 6.77 21.23
C SER A 309 -26.49 7.73 22.13
N LEU A 310 -25.19 7.93 21.88
CA LEU A 310 -24.29 8.71 22.73
C LEU A 310 -24.10 10.16 22.26
N ALA A 311 -24.50 10.48 21.03
CA ALA A 311 -24.47 11.84 20.47
C ALA A 311 -25.45 12.82 21.16
N ASN A 312 -26.42 12.31 21.94
CA ASN A 312 -27.43 13.11 22.63
C ASN A 312 -27.19 13.27 24.13
N ILE A 313 -26.12 12.70 24.69
CA ILE A 313 -25.79 12.87 26.11
C ILE A 313 -24.94 14.13 26.25
N ARG A 314 -25.61 15.28 26.33
CA ARG A 314 -24.99 16.52 26.80
C ARG A 314 -24.53 16.31 28.24
N ASP A 315 -23.25 16.55 28.46
CA ASP A 315 -22.57 16.62 29.75
C ASP A 315 -22.72 15.39 30.64
N TRP A 316 -21.69 14.55 30.62
CA TRP A 316 -21.49 13.51 31.63
C TRP A 316 -21.23 14.18 32.99
N GLN A 317 -22.29 14.37 33.78
CA GLN A 317 -22.15 14.56 35.22
C GLN A 317 -21.68 13.23 35.83
N ILE A 318 -20.51 13.30 36.44
CA ILE A 318 -19.88 12.23 37.20
C ILE A 318 -20.68 12.02 38.48
N VAL A 319 -21.16 10.80 38.74
CA VAL A 319 -21.50 10.32 40.08
C VAL A 319 -20.36 9.46 40.58
#